data_AF-A0A7C2CNZ4-F1
#
_entry.id   AF-A0A7C2CNZ4-F1
#
_cell.length_a   1.000
_cell.length_b   1.000
_cell.length_c   1.000
_cell.angle_alpha   90.00
_cell.angle_beta   90.00
_cell.angle_gamma   90.00
#
_symmetry.space_group_name_H-M   'P 1'
#
loop_
_entity.id
_entity.type
_entity.pdbx_description
1 polymer ?
#
loop_
_entity_poly.entity_id
_entity_poly.type
_entity_poly.pdbx_seq_one_letter_code
_entity_poly.pdbx_strand_id
1 'polypeptide(L)' 'MRMWMVDPKIMCTNHLLGEHSEIHLFVWNIDAGHSVKGYIDKGLLEIHNLYHRHEELAQEGEGISIILN' A
#
# COMPACT_ATOMS: atom_id res chain seq x y z
N MET A 1 -5.62 7.89 2.35
CA MET A 1 -4.71 7.71 1.21
C MET A 1 -3.32 8.11 1.60
N ARG A 2 -2.59 7.14 2.15
CA ARG A 2 -1.17 7.23 2.47
C ARG A 2 -0.53 5.84 2.47
N MET A 3 0.76 5.79 2.19
CA MET A 3 1.61 4.68 2.56
C MET A 3 2.07 4.90 4.01
N TRP A 4 1.85 3.93 4.89
CA TRP A 4 2.26 4.05 6.29
C TRP A 4 3.73 3.70 6.49
N MET A 5 4.30 2.86 5.60
CA MET A 5 5.69 2.40 5.69
C MET A 5 6.04 1.77 7.04
N VAL A 6 5.03 1.19 7.70
CA VAL A 6 5.19 0.39 8.91
C VAL A 6 5.47 -1.05 8.51
N ASP A 7 6.27 -1.77 9.28
CA ASP A 7 6.50 -3.21 9.07
C ASP A 7 5.14 -3.95 8.97
N PRO A 8 4.81 -4.60 7.83
CA PRO A 8 3.53 -5.29 7.65
C PRO A 8 3.21 -6.29 8.76
N LYS A 9 4.23 -6.93 9.34
CA LYS A 9 4.07 -7.98 10.37
C LYS A 9 3.49 -7.48 11.69
N ILE A 10 3.54 -6.18 11.93
CA ILE A 10 2.97 -5.55 13.13
C ILE A 10 1.70 -4.76 12.84
N MET A 11 1.24 -4.75 11.58
CA MET A 11 0.00 -4.10 11.19
C MET A 11 -1.19 -5.02 11.49
N CYS A 12 -2.31 -4.45 11.97
CA CYS A 12 -3.54 -5.21 12.02
C CYS A 12 -4.10 -5.40 10.60
N THR A 13 -4.93 -6.43 10.40
CA THR A 13 -5.52 -6.77 9.10
C THR A 13 -6.19 -5.57 8.43
N ASN A 14 -6.91 -4.73 9.18
CA ASN A 14 -7.59 -3.56 8.62
C ASN A 14 -6.60 -2.51 8.07
N HIS A 15 -5.49 -2.27 8.75
CA HIS A 15 -4.47 -1.33 8.24
C HIS A 15 -3.71 -1.93 7.06
N LEU A 16 -3.42 -3.23 7.09
CA LEU A 16 -2.75 -3.93 6.01
C LEU A 16 -3.56 -3.89 4.71
N LEU A 17 -4.84 -4.29 4.79
CA LEU A 17 -5.78 -4.24 3.67
C LEU A 17 -6.06 -2.80 3.22
N GLY A 18 -6.15 -1.87 4.18
CA GLY A 18 -6.31 -0.44 3.91
C GLY A 18 -5.17 0.09 3.04
N GLU A 19 -3.91 -0.10 3.45
CA GLU A 19 -2.75 0.36 2.70
C GLU A 19 -2.67 -0.30 1.32
N HIS A 20 -2.88 -1.61 1.26
CA HIS A 20 -2.87 -2.35 0.01
C HIS A 20 -3.91 -1.80 -0.99
N SER A 21 -5.14 -1.51 -0.51
CA SER A 21 -6.20 -0.94 -1.35
C SER A 21 -5.88 0.48 -1.84
N GLU A 22 -5.25 1.31 -1.01
CA GLU A 22 -4.87 2.67 -1.36
C GLU A 22 -3.73 2.70 -2.39
N ILE A 23 -2.82 1.72 -2.36
CA ILE A 23 -1.78 1.55 -3.39
C ILE A 23 -2.39 1.31 -4.77
N HIS A 24 -3.41 0.44 -4.89
CA HIS A 24 -4.11 0.21 -6.16
C HIS A 24 -4.72 1.50 -6.73
N LEU A 25 -5.23 2.36 -5.85
CA LEU A 25 -5.78 3.66 -6.26
C LEU A 25 -4.67 4.62 -6.74
N PHE A 26 -3.49 4.61 -6.12
CA PHE A 26 -2.36 5.39 -6.62
C PHE A 26 -1.86 4.90 -7.96
N VAL A 27 -1.71 3.58 -8.15
CA VAL A 27 -1.29 2.98 -9.43
C VAL A 27 -2.28 3.36 -10.54
N TRP A 28 -3.58 3.24 -10.29
CA TRP A 28 -4.60 3.63 -11.27
C TRP A 28 -4.52 5.12 -11.64
N ASN A 29 -4.36 6.02 -10.66
CA ASN A 29 -4.25 7.46 -10.95
C ASN A 29 -3.00 7.80 -11.77
N ILE A 30 -1.87 7.13 -11.48
CA ILE A 30 -0.63 7.30 -12.24
C ILE A 30 -0.81 6.81 -13.68
N ASP A 31 -1.39 5.63 -13.87
CA ASP A 31 -1.67 5.04 -15.19
C ASP A 31 -2.64 5.90 -16.02
N ALA A 32 -3.66 6.47 -15.36
CA ALA A 32 -4.60 7.41 -15.96
C ALA A 32 -3.99 8.80 -16.27
N GLY A 33 -2.71 9.04 -15.95
CA GLY A 33 -2.03 10.31 -16.17
C GLY A 33 -2.44 11.43 -15.20
N HIS A 34 -3.13 11.10 -14.10
CA HIS A 34 -3.48 12.07 -13.07
C HIS A 34 -2.25 12.44 -12.24
N SER A 35 -2.16 13.71 -11.86
CA SER A 35 -1.08 14.17 -10.99
C SER A 35 -1.27 13.66 -9.57
N VAL A 36 -0.28 12.92 -9.08
CA VAL A 36 -0.16 12.51 -7.66
C VAL A 36 0.82 13.38 -6.87
N LYS A 37 1.33 14.46 -7.47
CA LYS A 37 2.37 15.31 -6.87
C LYS A 37 2.00 15.82 -5.48
N GLY A 38 0.73 16.20 -5.27
CA GLY A 38 0.26 16.68 -3.97
C GLY A 38 0.35 15.65 -2.84
N TYR A 39 0.39 14.35 -3.15
CA TYR A 39 0.61 13.29 -2.16
C TYR A 39 2.10 13.10 -1.88
N ILE A 40 2.94 13.16 -2.92
CA ILE A 40 4.41 13.10 -2.79
C ILE A 40 4.90 14.29 -1.94
N ASP A 41 4.47 15.51 -2.26
CA ASP A 41 4.88 16.73 -1.56
C ASP A 41 4.50 16.71 -0.07
N LYS A 42 3.45 15.95 0.29
CA LYS A 42 2.98 15.79 1.67
C LYS A 42 3.56 14.57 2.39
N GLY A 43 4.45 13.82 1.73
CA GLY A 43 5.02 12.57 2.27
C GLY A 43 4.00 11.45 2.46
N LEU A 44 2.92 11.45 1.67
CA LEU A 44 1.85 10.44 1.73
C LEU A 44 2.06 9.31 0.74
N LEU A 45 2.85 9.52 -0.31
CA LEU A 45 3.10 8.55 -1.38
C LEU A 45 4.62 8.42 -1.62
N GLU A 46 5.15 7.23 -1.41
CA GLU A 46 6.54 6.87 -1.74
C GLU A 46 6.56 6.15 -3.10
N ILE A 47 6.72 6.93 -4.18
CA ILE A 47 6.53 6.41 -5.54
C ILE A 47 7.58 5.38 -5.96
N HIS A 48 8.81 5.48 -5.46
CA HIS A 48 9.91 4.61 -5.89
C HIS A 48 9.79 3.19 -5.34
N ASN A 49 9.10 3.01 -4.21
CA ASN A 49 8.90 1.72 -3.57
C ASN A 49 7.47 1.19 -3.72
N LEU A 50 6.64 1.82 -4.55
CA LEU A 50 5.21 1.52 -4.64
C LEU A 50 4.92 0.04 -4.96
N TYR A 51 5.62 -0.53 -5.95
CA TYR A 51 5.49 -1.94 -6.31
C TYR A 51 6.01 -2.87 -5.22
N HIS A 52 7.20 -2.59 -4.66
CA HIS A 52 7.75 -3.41 -3.59
C HIS A 52 6.84 -3.44 -2.36
N ARG A 53 6.30 -2.27 -1.97
CA ARG A 53 5.37 -2.15 -0.85
C ARG A 53 4.05 -2.88 -1.10
N HIS A 54 3.56 -2.90 -2.34
CA HIS A 54 2.39 -3.70 -2.70
C HIS A 54 2.63 -5.19 -2.43
N GLU A 55 3.76 -5.73 -2.90
CA GLU A 55 4.11 -7.15 -2.71
C GLU A 55 4.30 -7.50 -1.23
N GLU A 56 4.96 -6.63 -0.44
CA GLU A 56 5.10 -6.81 1.01
C GLU A 56 3.75 -6.98 1.72
N LEU A 57 2.79 -6.10 1.39
CA LEU A 57 1.46 -6.13 2.00
C LEU A 57 0.63 -7.32 1.50
N ALA A 58 0.75 -7.68 0.22
CA ALA A 58 0.06 -8.83 -0.35
C ALA A 58 0.56 -10.13 0.30
N GLN A 59 1.87 -10.30 0.43
CA GLN A 59 2.48 -11.48 1.04
C GLN A 59 2.05 -11.67 2.50
N GLU A 60 2.05 -10.58 3.29
CA GLU A 60 1.59 -10.65 4.69
C GLU A 60 0.07 -10.94 4.76
N GLY A 61 -0.73 -10.37 3.86
CA GLY A 61 -2.17 -10.61 3.78
C GLY A 61 -2.52 -12.07 3.43
N GLU A 62 -1.80 -12.67 2.49
CA GLU A 62 -1.92 -14.10 2.16
C GLU A 62 -1.51 -14.99 3.35
N GLY A 63 -0.44 -14.62 4.07
CA GLY A 63 0.00 -15.32 5.28
C GLY A 63 -1.08 -15.36 6.38
N ILE A 64 -1.83 -14.26 6.57
CA ILE A 64 -2.97 -14.22 7.49
C ILE A 64 -4.07 -15.21 7.07
N SER A 65 -4.34 -15.34 5.78
CA SER A 65 -5.39 -16.26 5.28
C SER A 65 -5.04 -17.74 5.46
N ILE A 66 -3.75 -18.08 5.55
CA ILE A 66 -3.30 -19.46 5.77
C ILE A 66 -3.39 -19.85 7.25
N ILE A 67 -3.16 -18.90 8.16
CA ILE A 67 -3.16 -19.16 9.62
C ILE A 67 -4.60 -19.24 10.19
N LEU A 68 -5.58 -18.66 9.50
CA LEU A 68 -6.98 -18.61 9.93
C LEU A 68 -7.87 -19.73 9.35
N ASN A 69 -7.30 -20.69 8.60
CA ASN A 69 -7.96 -21.92 8.13
C ASN A 69 -7.40 -23.17 8.82
#